data_AF-A0A1G9QVA0-F1
#
_entry.id   AF-A0A1G9QVA0-F1
#
_cell.length_a   1.000
_cell.length_b   1.000
_cell.length_c   1.000
_cell.angle_alpha   90.00
_cell.angle_beta   90.00
_cell.angle_gamma   90.00
#
_symmetry.space_group_name_H-M   'P 1'
#
loop_
_entity.id
_entity.type
_entity.pdbx_description
1 polymer ?
#
loop_
_entity_poly.entity_id
_entity_poly.type
_entity_poly.pdbx_seq_one_letter_code
_entity_poly.pdbx_strand_id
1 'polypeptide(L)' 'MKSYVKKQIIKHALQHYIQRPGASDKDIAREKRLLEEITEETECL' A
#
# COMPACT_ATOMS: atom_id res chain seq x y z
N MET A 1 -8.34 3.46 17.27
CA MET A 1 -8.40 3.77 15.82
C MET A 1 -9.00 2.56 15.11
N LYS A 2 -10.09 2.71 14.35
CA LYS A 2 -10.78 1.56 13.71
C LYS A 2 -9.84 0.86 12.71
N SER A 3 -9.88 -0.48 12.64
CA SER A 3 -9.02 -1.29 11.76
C SER A 3 -9.01 -0.81 10.30
N TYR A 4 -10.18 -0.45 9.79
CA TYR A 4 -10.38 0.15 8.46
C TYR A 4 -9.55 1.42 8.22
N VAL A 5 -9.52 2.35 9.18
CA VAL A 5 -8.78 3.63 9.06
C VAL A 5 -7.28 3.37 9.01
N LYS A 6 -6.78 2.39 9.76
CA LYS A 6 -5.37 1.99 9.72
C LYS A 6 -5.00 1.44 8.34
N LYS A 7 -5.83 0.59 7.73
CA LYS A 7 -5.61 0.06 6.38
C LYS A 7 -5.60 1.15 5.31
N GLN A 8 -6.54 2.10 5.37
CA GLN A 8 -6.58 3.25 4.44
C GLN A 8 -5.32 4.12 4.51
N ILE A 9 -4.77 4.36 5.70
CA ILE A 9 -3.52 5.12 5.85
C ILE A 9 -2.34 4.36 5.24
N ILE A 10 -2.28 3.04 5.45
CA ILE A 10 -1.21 2.22 4.85
C ILE A 10 -1.36 2.20 3.32
N LYS A 11 -2.58 2.04 2.78
CA LYS A 11 -2.87 2.13 1.34
C LYS A 11 -2.37 3.45 0.76
N HIS A 12 -2.73 4.57 1.40
CA HIS A 12 -2.32 5.90 0.97
C HIS A 12 -0.80 6.08 1.01
N ALA A 13 -0.14 5.64 2.08
CA ALA A 13 1.31 5.71 2.20
C ALA A 13 2.03 4.90 1.11
N LEU A 14 1.56 3.68 0.83
CA LEU A 14 2.14 2.83 -0.22
C LEU A 14 2.02 3.43 -1.61
N GLN A 15 0.89 4.07 -1.93
CA GLN A 15 0.70 4.77 -3.21
C GLN A 15 1.77 5.86 -3.43
N HIS A 16 2.17 6.56 -2.37
CA HIS A 16 3.23 7.58 -2.45
C HIS A 16 4.64 6.98 -2.43
N TYR A 17 4.89 5.93 -1.65
CA TYR A 17 6.21 5.31 -1.59
C TYR A 17 6.62 4.63 -2.89
N ILE A 18 5.68 4.02 -3.61
CA ILE A 18 5.95 3.42 -4.93
C ILE A 18 6.44 4.46 -5.96
N GLN A 19 6.10 5.74 -5.77
CA GLN A 19 6.48 6.84 -6.65
C GLN A 19 7.77 7.56 -6.20
N ARG A 20 8.40 7.13 -5.11
CA ARG A 20 9.58 7.84 -4.58
C ARG A 20 10.78 7.73 -5.54
N PRO A 21 11.54 8.82 -5.74
CA PRO A 21 12.75 8.76 -6.53
C PRO A 21 13.79 7.86 -5.85
N GLY A 22 14.52 7.07 -6.64
CA GLY A 22 15.60 6.21 -6.15
C GLY A 22 15.14 4.89 -5.50
N ALA A 23 13.86 4.54 -5.60
CA ALA A 23 13.41 3.20 -5.21
C ALA A 23 13.96 2.13 -6.17
N SER A 24 14.37 1.00 -5.61
CA SER A 24 14.73 -0.18 -6.40
C SER A 24 13.48 -0.82 -6.99
N ASP A 25 13.59 -1.39 -8.20
CA ASP A 25 12.51 -2.15 -8.82
C ASP A 25 12.02 -3.30 -7.93
N LYS A 26 12.91 -3.89 -7.12
CA LYS A 26 12.55 -4.94 -6.16
C LYS A 26 11.67 -4.40 -5.03
N ASP A 27 11.99 -3.21 -4.52
CA ASP A 27 11.21 -2.57 -3.46
C ASP A 27 9.84 -2.15 -3.99
N ILE A 28 9.81 -1.54 -5.18
CA ILE A 28 8.58 -1.18 -5.89
C ILE A 28 7.69 -2.42 -6.11
N ALA A 29 8.26 -3.53 -6.57
CA ALA A 29 7.50 -4.76 -6.81
C ALA A 29 6.90 -5.33 -5.51
N ARG A 30 7.64 -5.26 -4.40
CA ARG A 30 7.14 -5.70 -3.08
C ARG A 30 6.04 -4.77 -2.55
N GLU A 31 6.23 -3.47 -2.68
CA GLU A 31 5.27 -2.46 -2.23
C GLU A 31 3.97 -2.51 -3.05
N LYS A 32 4.05 -2.77 -4.36
CA LYS A 32 2.87 -2.99 -5.22
C LYS A 32 2.06 -4.22 -4.80
N ARG A 33 2.72 -5.34 -4.51
CA ARG A 33 2.03 -6.55 -4.00
C ARG A 33 1.31 -6.28 -2.69
N LEU A 34 1.98 -5.59 -1.77
CA LEU A 34 1.39 -5.22 -0.47
C LEU A 34 0.20 -4.25 -0.64
N LEU A 35 0.27 -3.34 -1.62
CA LEU A 35 -0.83 -2.44 -1.95
C LEU A 35 -2.05 -3.20 -2.47
N GLU A 36 -1.85 -4.24 -3.29
CA GLU A 36 -2.93 -5.11 -3.78
C GLU A 36 -3.61 -5.87 -2.63
N GLU A 37 -2.84 -6.54 -1.75
CA GLU A 37 -3.39 -7.27 -0.60
C GLU A 37 -4.24 -6.35 0.30
N ILE A 38 -3.72 -5.17 0.64
CA ILE A 38 -4.43 -4.21 1.48
C ILE A 38 -5.67 -3.66 0.78
N THR A 39 -5.62 -3.47 -0.54
CA THR A 39 -6.77 -2.98 -1.31
C THR A 39 -7.90 -4.01 -1.31
N GLU A 40 -7.59 -5.28 -1.57
CA GLU A 40 -8.55 -6.39 -1.52
C GLU A 40 -9.18 -6.50 -0.12
N GLU A 41 -8.36 -6.43 0.93
CA GLU A 41 -8.82 -6.46 2.33
C GLU A 41 -9.67 -5.25 2.78
N THR A 42 -9.62 -4.13 2.05
CA THR A 42 -10.29 -2.87 2.42
C THR A 42 -11.52 -2.59 1.57
N GLU A 43 -11.53 -3.02 0.31
CA GLU A 43 -12.63 -2.81 -0.64
C GLU A 43 -13.60 -4.00 -0.70
N CYS A 44 -13.18 -5.19 -0.24
CA CYS A 44 -14.04 -6.38 -0.18
C CYS A 44 -14.81 -6.53 1.16
N LEU A 45 -14.84 -5.47 1.99
CA LEU A 45 -15.63 -5.35 3.23
C LEU A 45 -16.94 -4.57 2.99
#